data_AF-A0A258CLC7-F1
#
_entry.id   AF-A0A258CLC7-F1
#
_cell.length_a   1.000
_cell.length_b   1.000
_cell.length_c   1.000
_cell.angle_alpha   90.00
_cell.angle_beta   90.00
_cell.angle_gamma   90.00
#
_symmetry.space_group_name_H-M   'P 1'
#
loop_
_entity.id
_entity.type
_entity.pdbx_description
1 polymer ?
#
loop_
_entity_poly.entity_id
_entity_poly.type
_entity_poly.pdbx_seq_one_letter_code
_entity_poly.pdbx_strand_id
1 'polypeptide(L)' 'MQINGLHHVTAIAGPARRNLDFYGRVLGLRLVKKTVNFDDPGTYHLYYGDAAAAPGS' A
#
# COMPACT_ATOMS: atom_id res chain seq x y z
N MET A 1 -5.47 12.43 24.38
CA MET A 1 -5.37 11.45 23.26
C MET A 1 -3.91 11.41 22.82
N GLN A 2 -3.34 10.24 22.60
CA GLN A 2 -1.94 10.07 22.20
C GLN A 2 -1.90 9.45 20.80
N ILE A 3 -1.04 9.98 19.91
CA ILE A 3 -0.83 9.42 18.57
C ILE A 3 0.27 8.37 18.67
N ASN A 4 -0.04 7.13 18.28
CA ASN A 4 0.85 5.99 18.48
C ASN A 4 1.95 5.85 17.41
N GLY A 5 1.93 6.69 16.37
CA GLY A 5 2.92 6.69 15.29
C GLY A 5 2.28 6.85 13.91
N LEU A 6 3.05 6.54 12.86
CA LEU A 6 2.52 6.45 11.51
C LEU A 6 1.56 5.28 11.39
N HIS A 7 0.45 5.48 10.68
CA HIS A 7 -0.52 4.43 10.40
C HIS A 7 -0.33 3.86 8.99
N HIS A 8 -0.19 4.72 7.99
CA HIS A 8 0.24 4.39 6.62
C HIS A 8 0.75 5.66 5.92
N VAL A 9 1.41 5.50 4.78
CA VAL A 9 1.74 6.59 3.86
C VAL A 9 1.14 6.28 2.49
N THR A 10 0.50 7.27 1.87
CA THR A 10 -0.09 7.15 0.52
C THR A 10 0.72 8.00 -0.44
N ALA A 11 1.03 7.44 -1.62
CA ALA A 11 1.75 8.13 -2.68
C ALA A 11 1.14 7.82 -4.05
N ILE A 12 1.22 8.78 -4.97
CA ILE A 12 0.87 8.56 -6.38
C ILE A 12 2.07 7.87 -7.06
N ALA A 13 1.81 6.78 -7.76
CA ALA A 13 2.82 6.00 -8.44
C ALA A 13 2.51 5.83 -9.93
N GLY A 14 3.52 5.39 -10.68
CA GLY A 14 3.38 5.01 -12.08
C GLY A 14 2.66 3.65 -12.25
N PRO A 15 2.99 2.88 -13.30
CA PRO A 15 2.26 1.65 -13.64
C PRO A 15 2.14 0.65 -12.49
N ALA A 16 0.92 0.19 -12.23
CA ALA A 16 0.58 -0.71 -11.10
C ALA A 16 1.43 -1.99 -11.06
N ARG A 17 1.74 -2.58 -12.23
CA ARG A 17 2.58 -3.78 -12.33
C ARG A 17 4.00 -3.53 -11.82
N ARG A 18 4.60 -2.40 -12.23
CA ARG A 18 5.95 -2.01 -11.81
C ARG A 18 5.99 -1.68 -10.32
N ASN A 19 4.95 -1.03 -9.81
CA ASN A 19 4.79 -0.75 -8.38
C ASN A 19 4.72 -2.07 -7.58
N LEU A 20 3.85 -3.00 -7.98
CA LEU A 20 3.75 -4.33 -7.36
C LEU A 20 5.05 -5.12 -7.41
N ASP A 21 5.76 -5.10 -8.53
CA ASP A 21 7.03 -5.80 -8.67
C ASP A 21 8.10 -5.22 -7.74
N PHE A 22 8.16 -3.89 -7.59
CA PHE A 22 9.11 -3.24 -6.69
C PHE A 22 8.80 -3.52 -5.22
N TYR A 23 7.60 -3.15 -4.75
CA TYR A 23 7.23 -3.33 -3.34
C TYR A 23 7.15 -4.82 -2.95
N GLY A 24 6.64 -5.67 -3.84
CA GLY A 24 6.46 -7.10 -3.56
C GLY A 24 7.71 -7.94 -3.73
N ARG A 25 8.49 -7.76 -4.81
CA ARG A 25 9.66 -8.61 -5.09
C ARG A 25 10.98 -8.02 -4.65
N VAL A 26 11.17 -6.70 -4.80
CA VAL A 26 12.44 -6.06 -4.42
C VAL A 26 12.47 -5.77 -2.92
N LEU A 27 11.40 -5.18 -2.37
CA LEU A 27 11.32 -4.86 -0.94
C LEU A 27 10.75 -6.00 -0.09
N GLY A 28 10.11 -7.00 -0.72
CA GLY A 28 9.56 -8.16 0.00
C GLY A 28 8.30 -7.88 0.81
N LEU A 29 7.59 -6.77 0.57
CA LEU A 29 6.34 -6.45 1.27
C LEU A 29 5.17 -7.28 0.75
N ARG A 30 4.20 -7.57 1.61
CA ARG A 30 2.99 -8.28 1.22
C ARG A 30 2.00 -7.30 0.59
N LEU A 31 1.43 -7.64 -0.57
CA LEU A 31 0.22 -6.96 -1.05
C LEU A 31 -0.95 -7.38 -0.15
N VAL A 32 -1.28 -6.55 0.84
CA VAL A 32 -2.30 -6.86 1.85
C VAL A 32 -3.72 -6.51 1.38
N LYS A 33 -3.84 -5.58 0.43
CA LYS A 33 -5.13 -5.23 -0.17
C LYS A 33 -4.96 -4.71 -1.60
N LYS A 34 -5.81 -5.20 -2.49
CA LYS A 34 -6.01 -4.67 -3.84
C LYS A 34 -7.44 -4.16 -3.94
N THR A 35 -7.61 -2.88 -4.18
CA THR A 35 -8.92 -2.25 -4.38
C THR A 35 -8.78 -1.07 -5.35
N VAL A 36 -9.79 -0.24 -5.42
CA VAL A 36 -9.81 0.99 -6.22
C VAL A 36 -9.81 2.21 -5.32
N ASN A 37 -9.38 3.36 -5.84
CA ASN A 37 -9.54 4.62 -5.14
C ASN A 37 -11.04 4.90 -4.98
N PHE A 38 -11.45 5.37 -3.79
CA PHE A 38 -12.86 5.59 -3.49
C PHE A 38 -13.39 6.91 -4.07
N ASP A 39 -12.48 7.84 -4.39
CA ASP A 39 -12.81 9.08 -5.10
C ASP A 39 -12.78 8.88 -6.64
N ASP A 40 -11.97 7.92 -7.12
CA ASP A 40 -11.85 7.57 -8.54
C ASP A 40 -11.75 6.04 -8.74
N PRO A 41 -12.89 5.35 -8.94
CA PRO A 41 -12.92 3.89 -9.07
C PRO A 41 -12.17 3.34 -10.30
N GLY A 42 -11.75 4.19 -11.24
CA GLY A 42 -10.90 3.80 -12.37
C GLY A 42 -9.44 3.56 -12.00
N THR A 43 -9.02 4.04 -10.83
CA THR A 43 -7.63 4.02 -10.36
C THR A 43 -7.42 2.96 -9.29
N TYR A 44 -6.36 2.16 -9.39
CA TYR A 44 -6.00 1.19 -8.35
C TYR A 44 -5.55 1.86 -7.06
N HIS A 45 -5.93 1.26 -5.93
CA HIS A 45 -5.37 1.54 -4.61
C HIS A 45 -4.76 0.24 -4.07
N LEU A 46 -3.43 0.18 -4.08
CA LEU A 46 -2.65 -0.98 -3.67
C LEU A 46 -2.03 -0.73 -2.31
N TYR A 47 -2.23 -1.65 -1.38
CA TYR A 47 -1.70 -1.56 -0.02
C TYR A 47 -0.64 -2.63 0.18
N TYR A 48 0.51 -2.20 0.66
CA TYR A 48 1.63 -3.05 1.03
C TYR A 48 1.88 -2.91 2.54
N GLY A 49 2.37 -3.98 3.17
CA GLY A 49 2.74 -3.96 4.57
C GLY A 49 3.34 -5.29 5.01
N ASP A 50 3.44 -5.49 6.32
CA ASP A 50 3.88 -6.75 6.89
C ASP A 50 2.85 -7.89 6.70
N ALA A 51 3.17 -9.07 7.22
CA ALA A 51 2.31 -10.25 7.08
C ALA A 51 0.94 -10.10 7.76
N ALA A 52 0.84 -9.25 8.79
CA ALA A 52 -0.35 -8.99 9.59
C ALA A 52 -1.11 -7.72 9.16
N ALA A 53 -0.57 -6.95 8.21
CA ALA A 53 -1.05 -5.63 7.82
C ALA A 53 -1.14 -4.65 9.03
N ALA A 54 -0.14 -4.70 9.91
CA ALA A 54 -0.13 -3.86 11.11
C ALA A 54 0.00 -2.35 10.76
N PRO A 55 -0.62 -1.44 11.53
CA PRO A 55 -0.40 -0.01 11.37
C PRO A 55 1.09 0.36 11.45
N GLY A 56 1.56 1.18 10.51
CA GLY A 56 2.95 1.63 10.44
C GLY A 56 3.92 0.65 9.79
N SER A 57 3.42 -0.43 9.17
CA SER A 57 4.20 -1.39 8.37
C SER A 57 4.17 -1.11 6.87
#